data_AF-A0A352MIQ3-F1
#
_entry.id   AF-A0A352MIQ3-F1
#
_cell.length_a   1.000
_cell.length_b   1.000
_cell.length_c   1.000
_cell.angle_alpha   90.00
_cell.angle_beta   90.00
_cell.angle_gamma   90.00
#
_symmetry.space_group_name_H-M   'P 1'
#
loop_
_entity.id
_entity.type
_entity.pdbx_description
1 polymer ?
#
loop_
_entity_poly.entity_id
_entity_poly.type
_entity_poly.pdbx_seq_one_letter_code
_entity_poly.pdbx_strand_id
1 'polypeptide(L)'
;MTAEEKLKNLVLAPYIIKATALIGKERGVGGNQFRHAMATMAILLDYKLFDDYVLLKASVIHDLLEDVPETNEFEIRIIDGQADQVLELVKEVTRPDNMPKADYLKRILENGSRRAKLLKCADRISN
;
A
#
# COMPACT_ATOMS: atom_id res chain seq x y z
N MET A 1 3.62 19.05 16.01
CA MET A 1 2.79 17.85 16.20
C MET A 1 3.68 16.68 16.56
N THR A 2 3.47 16.07 17.72
CA THR A 2 4.21 14.88 18.20
C THR A 2 3.89 13.65 17.33
N ALA A 3 4.66 12.57 17.45
CA ALA A 3 4.37 11.32 16.75
C ALA A 3 2.99 10.75 17.12
N GLU A 4 2.61 10.86 18.40
CA GLU A 4 1.30 10.45 18.89
C GLU A 4 0.17 11.27 18.24
N GLU A 5 0.30 12.59 18.18
CA GLU A 5 -0.69 13.46 17.54
C GLU A 5 -0.80 13.19 16.03
N LYS A 6 0.33 12.89 15.35
CA LYS A 6 0.32 12.46 13.94
C LYS A 6 -0.51 11.20 13.75
N LEU A 7 -0.27 10.17 14.56
CA LEU A 7 -0.99 8.90 14.45
C LEU A 7 -2.46 9.01 14.86
N LYS A 8 -2.81 9.86 15.83
CA LYS A 8 -4.22 10.12 16.19
C LYS A 8 -5.03 10.69 15.02
N ASN A 9 -4.39 11.46 14.14
CA ASN A 9 -5.03 12.06 12.97
C ASN A 9 -5.03 11.14 11.72
N LEU A 10 -4.40 9.97 11.80
CA LEU A 10 -4.38 9.01 10.70
C LEU A 10 -5.71 8.25 10.62
N VAL A 11 -6.45 8.47 9.54
CA VAL A 11 -7.65 7.66 9.21
C VAL A 11 -7.21 6.37 8.53
N LEU A 12 -7.19 5.26 9.26
CA LEU A 12 -6.71 3.97 8.73
C LEU A 12 -7.78 2.87 8.69
N ALA A 13 -8.76 2.92 9.59
CA ALA A 13 -9.75 1.84 9.74
C ALA A 13 -10.45 1.43 8.43
N PRO A 14 -10.92 2.36 7.57
CA PRO A 14 -11.57 1.96 6.31
C PRO A 14 -10.62 1.22 5.36
N TYR A 15 -9.35 1.62 5.30
CA TYR A 15 -8.34 0.95 4.47
C TYR A 15 -8.02 -0.45 5.00
N ILE A 16 -7.97 -0.64 6.32
CA ILE A 16 -7.81 -1.96 6.95
C ILE A 16 -8.99 -2.87 6.58
N ILE A 17 -10.22 -2.35 6.62
CA ILE A 17 -11.40 -3.13 6.21
C ILE A 17 -11.28 -3.57 4.75
N LYS A 18 -10.87 -2.68 3.83
CA LYS A 18 -10.62 -3.08 2.43
C LYS A 18 -9.52 -4.14 2.31
N ALA A 19 -8.44 -4.01 3.08
CA ALA A 19 -7.36 -4.99 3.11
C ALA A 19 -7.81 -6.38 3.58
N THR A 20 -8.92 -6.53 4.31
CA THR A 20 -9.40 -7.86 4.75
C THR A 20 -9.75 -8.78 3.57
N ALA A 21 -10.03 -8.25 2.38
CA ALA A 21 -10.19 -9.04 1.16
C ALA A 21 -8.93 -9.87 0.83
N LEU A 22 -7.76 -9.46 1.30
CA LEU A 22 -6.48 -10.14 1.14
C LEU A 22 -6.26 -11.31 2.13
N ILE A 23 -7.18 -11.56 3.07
CA ILE A 23 -7.03 -12.64 4.06
C ILE A 23 -7.02 -14.02 3.39
N GLY A 24 -7.82 -14.20 2.34
CA GLY A 24 -7.90 -15.45 1.58
C GLY A 24 -6.83 -15.61 0.48
N LYS A 25 -5.93 -14.64 0.33
CA LYS A 25 -4.89 -14.64 -0.69
C LYS A 25 -3.60 -15.18 -0.08
N GLU A 26 -3.25 -16.42 -0.43
CA GLU A 26 -2.07 -17.12 0.10
C GLU A 26 -0.77 -16.55 -0.47
N ARG A 27 0.31 -16.65 0.31
CA ARG A 27 1.68 -16.28 -0.12
C ARG A 27 2.52 -17.53 -0.33
N GLY A 28 3.45 -17.48 -1.30
CA GLY A 28 4.37 -18.59 -1.58
C GLY A 28 5.35 -18.93 -0.45
N VAL A 29 5.51 -18.03 0.54
CA VAL A 29 6.36 -18.22 1.73
C VAL A 29 5.56 -18.54 3.00
N GLY A 30 4.25 -18.81 2.86
CA GLY A 30 3.32 -19.02 3.97
C GLY A 30 2.64 -17.73 4.46
N GLY A 31 1.52 -17.88 5.16
CA GLY A 31 0.67 -16.77 5.59
C GLY A 31 -0.25 -16.26 4.48
N ASN A 32 -0.73 -15.01 4.62
CA ASN A 32 -1.63 -14.38 3.65
C ASN A 32 -1.24 -12.93 3.34
N GLN A 33 -1.79 -12.38 2.27
CA GLN A 33 -1.48 -11.04 1.78
C GLN A 33 -1.95 -9.93 2.73
N PHE A 34 -3.00 -10.15 3.51
CA PHE A 34 -3.40 -9.20 4.56
C PHE A 34 -2.29 -8.98 5.59
N ARG A 35 -1.67 -10.07 6.08
CA ARG A 35 -0.56 -9.98 7.05
C ARG A 35 0.66 -9.30 6.43
N HIS A 36 0.94 -9.56 5.15
CA HIS A 36 2.00 -8.88 4.41
C HIS A 36 1.76 -7.36 4.32
N ALA A 37 0.55 -6.93 3.96
CA ALA A 37 0.20 -5.51 3.92
C ALA A 37 0.36 -4.82 5.28
N MET A 38 -0.06 -5.47 6.39
CA MET A 38 0.14 -4.93 7.73
C MET A 38 1.63 -4.83 8.10
N ALA A 39 2.44 -5.82 7.73
CA ALA A 39 3.88 -5.79 7.96
C ALA A 39 4.57 -4.68 7.14
N THR A 40 4.17 -4.47 5.88
CA THR A 40 4.66 -3.37 5.04
C THR A 40 4.38 -2.00 5.67
N MET A 41 3.17 -1.79 6.22
CA MET A 41 2.86 -0.57 6.97
C MET A 41 3.73 -0.45 8.24
N ALA A 42 3.89 -1.53 9.00
CA ALA A 42 4.67 -1.52 10.24
C ALA A 42 6.13 -1.14 9.98
N ILE A 43 6.72 -1.57 8.87
CA ILE A 43 8.07 -1.16 8.44
C ILE A 43 8.12 0.36 8.23
N LEU A 44 7.14 0.96 7.55
CA LEU A 44 7.11 2.41 7.34
C LEU A 44 7.01 3.20 8.67
N LEU A 45 6.25 2.68 9.63
CA LEU A 45 6.16 3.23 10.99
C LEU A 45 7.49 3.08 11.74
N ASP A 46 8.21 1.97 11.55
CA ASP A 46 9.53 1.77 12.16
C ASP A 46 10.53 2.84 11.69
N TYR A 47 10.51 3.17 10.39
CA TYR A 47 11.25 4.29 9.80
C TYR A 47 10.71 5.70 10.14
N LYS A 48 9.75 5.80 11.06
CA LYS A 48 9.19 7.05 11.60
C LYS A 48 8.47 7.94 10.58
N LEU A 49 7.91 7.34 9.51
CA LEU A 49 7.16 8.04 8.46
C LEU A 49 5.71 8.38 8.90
N PHE A 50 5.55 8.91 10.10
CA PHE A 50 4.25 9.11 10.76
C PHE A 50 3.37 10.19 10.13
N ASP A 51 3.95 11.11 9.35
CA ASP A 51 3.26 12.23 8.72
C ASP A 51 2.86 11.99 7.26
N ASP A 52 3.32 10.90 6.64
CA ASP A 52 2.92 10.59 5.27
C ASP A 52 1.67 9.70 5.25
N TYR A 53 0.51 10.30 5.54
CA TYR A 53 -0.75 9.57 5.67
C TYR A 53 -1.14 8.84 4.38
N VAL A 54 -0.87 9.41 3.21
CA VAL A 54 -1.14 8.77 1.91
C VAL A 54 -0.30 7.49 1.77
N LEU A 55 0.99 7.57 2.12
CA LEU A 55 1.89 6.41 2.08
C LEU A 55 1.44 5.30 3.04
N LEU A 56 1.09 5.66 4.28
CA LEU A 56 0.62 4.69 5.29
C LEU A 56 -0.70 4.04 4.84
N LYS A 57 -1.67 4.81 4.36
CA LYS A 57 -2.94 4.30 3.82
C LYS A 57 -2.73 3.39 2.61
N ALA A 58 -1.91 3.81 1.65
CA ALA A 58 -1.61 3.01 0.47
C ALA A 58 -0.89 1.70 0.83
N SER A 59 0.01 1.71 1.81
CA SER A 59 0.72 0.50 2.24
C SER A 59 -0.21 -0.62 2.73
N VAL A 60 -1.36 -0.26 3.31
CA VAL A 60 -2.36 -1.20 3.79
C VAL A 60 -3.11 -1.90 2.64
N ILE A 61 -3.19 -1.28 1.46
CA ILE A 61 -3.96 -1.80 0.31
C ILE A 61 -3.13 -1.90 -0.97
N HIS A 62 -1.80 -1.88 -0.89
CA HIS A 62 -0.91 -1.75 -2.05
C HIS A 62 -1.02 -2.91 -3.06
N ASP A 63 -1.35 -4.11 -2.59
CA ASP A 63 -1.58 -5.30 -3.41
C ASP A 63 -3.07 -5.56 -3.69
N LEU A 64 -3.99 -4.75 -3.16
CA LEU A 64 -5.43 -5.01 -3.28
C LEU A 64 -5.89 -5.10 -4.73
N LEU A 65 -5.43 -4.19 -5.60
CA LEU A 65 -5.79 -4.19 -7.01
C LEU A 65 -5.09 -5.30 -7.81
N GLU A 66 -3.94 -5.80 -7.33
CA GLU A 66 -3.21 -6.91 -7.98
C GLU A 66 -3.86 -8.26 -7.62
N ASP A 67 -4.16 -8.48 -6.34
CA ASP A 67 -4.66 -9.76 -5.84
C ASP A 67 -6.19 -9.89 -5.87
N VAL A 68 -6.93 -8.77 -5.94
CA VAL A 68 -8.39 -8.71 -6.02
C VAL A 68 -8.80 -7.77 -7.18
N PRO A 69 -8.61 -8.16 -8.45
CA PRO A 69 -8.87 -7.29 -9.62
C PRO A 69 -10.32 -6.82 -9.76
N GLU A 70 -11.27 -7.52 -9.14
CA GLU A 70 -12.68 -7.15 -9.05
C GLU A 70 -12.98 -5.99 -8.09
N THR A 71 -11.95 -5.47 -7.40
CA THR A 71 -12.09 -4.35 -6.47
C THR A 71 -12.66 -3.13 -7.16
N ASN A 72 -13.79 -2.63 -6.65
CA ASN A 72 -14.38 -1.39 -7.13
C ASN A 72 -13.60 -0.18 -6.60
N GLU A 73 -12.80 0.45 -7.47
CA GLU A 73 -12.02 1.64 -7.14
C GLU A 73 -12.86 2.80 -6.58
N PHE A 74 -14.14 2.92 -6.96
CA PHE A 74 -15.02 3.96 -6.45
C PHE A 74 -15.19 3.84 -4.93
N GLU A 75 -15.24 2.63 -4.39
CA GLU A 75 -15.33 2.41 -2.95
C GLU A 75 -14.07 2.86 -2.19
N ILE A 76 -12.93 2.94 -2.87
CA ILE A 76 -11.70 3.52 -2.30
C ILE A 76 -11.80 5.04 -2.35
N ARG A 77 -12.17 5.61 -3.51
CA ARG A 77 -12.26 7.08 -3.72
C ARG A 77 -13.17 7.80 -2.73
N ILE A 78 -14.19 7.13 -2.20
CA ILE A 78 -15.14 7.73 -1.25
C ILE A 78 -14.73 7.57 0.24
N ILE A 79 -13.56 7.00 0.54
CA ILE A 79 -13.14 6.75 1.94
C ILE A 79 -12.89 8.05 2.71
N ASP A 80 -12.04 8.93 2.17
CA ASP A 80 -11.67 10.20 2.80
C ASP A 80 -11.09 11.19 1.78
N GLY A 81 -10.78 12.42 2.21
CA GLY A 81 -10.27 13.47 1.34
C GLY A 81 -8.87 13.24 0.75
N GLN A 82 -8.18 12.15 1.10
CA GLN A 82 -6.88 11.76 0.52
C GLN A 82 -6.99 10.51 -0.36
N ALA A 83 -8.19 9.94 -0.50
CA ALA A 83 -8.39 8.66 -1.15
C ALA A 83 -7.95 8.62 -2.62
N ASP A 84 -8.11 9.71 -3.37
CA ASP A 84 -7.63 9.77 -4.76
C ASP A 84 -6.10 9.64 -4.84
N GLN A 85 -5.37 10.31 -3.95
CA GLN A 85 -3.91 10.21 -3.88
C GLN A 85 -3.45 8.83 -3.41
N VAL A 86 -4.21 8.20 -2.53
CA VAL A 86 -3.96 6.82 -2.09
C VAL A 86 -4.15 5.87 -3.27
N LEU A 87 -5.25 5.99 -4.01
CA LEU A 87 -5.54 5.15 -5.16
C LEU A 87 -4.51 5.36 -6.29
N GLU A 88 -4.10 6.59 -6.55
CA GLU A 88 -3.04 6.91 -7.52
C GLU A 88 -1.73 6.21 -7.14
N LEU A 89 -1.33 6.29 -5.86
CA LEU A 89 -0.13 5.61 -5.38
C LEU A 89 -0.26 4.09 -5.46
N VAL A 90 -1.40 3.52 -5.09
CA VAL A 90 -1.65 2.07 -5.21
C VAL A 90 -1.47 1.64 -6.67
N LYS A 91 -2.12 2.32 -7.61
CA LYS A 91 -1.97 2.04 -9.06
C LYS A 91 -0.54 2.19 -9.55
N GLU A 92 0.18 3.18 -9.04
CA GLU A 92 1.60 3.36 -9.36
C GLU A 92 2.42 2.12 -8.95
N VAL A 93 2.13 1.57 -7.77
CA VAL A 93 2.80 0.38 -7.22
C VAL A 93 2.16 -0.96 -7.59
N THR A 94 1.09 -0.98 -8.39
CA THR A 94 0.52 -2.18 -8.98
C THR A 94 1.25 -2.52 -10.28
N ARG A 95 1.70 -3.77 -10.44
CA ARG A 95 2.39 -4.18 -11.66
C ARG A 95 1.36 -4.48 -12.77
N PRO A 96 1.53 -3.95 -13.99
CA PRO A 96 0.69 -4.35 -15.12
C PRO A 96 0.93 -5.82 -15.53
N ASP A 97 -0.15 -6.55 -15.87
CA ASP A 97 -0.10 -7.98 -16.24
C ASP A 97 0.90 -8.29 -17.37
N ASN A 98 1.00 -7.37 -18.34
CA ASN A 98 1.85 -7.53 -19.53
C ASN A 98 3.27 -6.98 -19.37
N MET A 99 3.72 -6.70 -18.15
CA MET A 99 5.03 -6.12 -17.88
C MET A 99 5.93 -7.06 -17.06
N PRO A 100 7.13 -7.42 -17.55
CA PRO A 100 8.09 -8.18 -16.77
C PRO A 100 8.44 -7.49 -15.45
N LYS A 101 8.63 -8.27 -14.38
CA LYS A 101 8.91 -7.75 -13.03
C LYS A 101 10.13 -6.83 -12.99
N ALA A 102 11.18 -7.17 -13.74
CA ALA A 102 12.41 -6.37 -13.81
C ALA A 102 12.14 -4.99 -14.43
N ASP A 103 11.41 -4.93 -15.53
CA ASP A 103 11.08 -3.68 -16.23
C ASP A 103 10.14 -2.81 -15.38
N TYR A 104 9.18 -3.43 -14.72
CA TYR A 104 8.29 -2.75 -13.78
C TYR A 104 9.06 -2.10 -12.63
N LEU A 105 9.98 -2.82 -11.99
CA LEU A 105 10.80 -2.28 -10.91
C LEU A 105 11.75 -1.18 -11.40
N LYS A 106 12.32 -1.35 -12.61
CA LYS A 106 13.15 -0.32 -13.25
C LYS A 106 12.35 0.96 -13.51
N ARG A 107 11.11 0.85 -13.99
CA ARG A 107 10.19 1.99 -14.18
C ARG A 107 9.96 2.75 -12.87
N ILE A 108 9.70 2.04 -11.76
CA ILE A 108 9.51 2.66 -10.44
C ILE A 108 10.80 3.33 -9.96
N LEU A 109 11.96 2.69 -10.16
CA LEU A 109 13.25 3.25 -9.76
C LEU A 109 13.56 4.56 -10.52
N GLU A 110 13.33 4.59 -11.83
CA GLU A 110 13.65 5.75 -12.67
C GLU A 110 12.60 6.85 -12.54
N ASN A 111 11.32 6.50 -12.66
CA ASN A 111 10.23 7.47 -12.85
C ASN A 111 9.22 7.53 -11.70
N GLY A 112 9.30 6.57 -10.76
CA GLY A 112 8.35 6.50 -9.65
C GLY A 112 8.46 7.68 -8.69
N SER A 113 7.33 8.06 -8.12
CA SER A 113 7.22 9.03 -7.05
C SER A 113 8.04 8.58 -5.84
N ARG A 114 8.41 9.54 -4.98
CA ARG A 114 9.11 9.22 -3.73
C ARG A 114 8.31 8.23 -2.88
N ARG A 115 6.98 8.35 -2.86
CA ARG A 115 6.09 7.44 -2.14
C ARG A 115 6.10 6.03 -2.72
N ALA A 116 6.05 5.89 -4.05
CA ALA A 116 6.13 4.58 -4.69
C ALA A 116 7.45 3.88 -4.41
N LYS A 117 8.57 4.62 -4.46
CA LYS A 117 9.90 4.09 -4.11
C LYS A 117 9.96 3.64 -2.65
N LEU A 118 9.50 4.46 -1.71
CA LEU A 118 9.46 4.10 -0.28
C LEU A 118 8.57 2.88 -0.03
N LEU A 119 7.39 2.85 -0.63
CA LEU A 119 6.43 1.74 -0.49
C LEU A 119 7.02 0.45 -1.05
N LYS A 120 7.63 0.46 -2.24
CA LYS A 120 8.27 -0.73 -2.80
C LYS A 120 9.50 -1.19 -2.02
N CYS A 121 10.23 -0.28 -1.37
CA CYS A 121 11.27 -0.68 -0.42
C CYS A 121 10.70 -1.40 0.81
N ALA A 122 9.62 -0.87 1.40
CA ALA A 122 8.98 -1.51 2.56
C ALA A 122 8.35 -2.87 2.19
N ASP A 123 7.66 -2.95 1.06
CA ASP A 123 7.14 -4.19 0.46
C ASP A 123 8.26 -5.21 0.28
N ARG A 124 9.43 -4.80 -0.26
CA ARG A 124 10.58 -5.70 -0.41
C ARG A 124 11.14 -6.21 0.91
N ILE A 125 11.16 -5.40 1.97
CA ILE A 125 11.63 -5.83 3.31
C ILE A 125 10.64 -6.84 3.93
N SER A 126 9.35 -6.72 3.62
CA SER A 126 8.26 -7.60 4.08
C SER A 126 8.15 -8.92 3.30
N ASN A 127 8.85 -9.04 2.17
CA ASN A 127 8.86 -10.23 1.29
C ASN A 127 9.87 -11.28 1.74
#